data_AF-A0AAJ4AGA8-F1
#
_entry.id   AF-A0AAJ4AGA8-F1
#
_cell.length_a   1.000
_cell.length_b   1.000
_cell.length_c   1.000
_cell.angle_alpha   90.00
_cell.angle_beta   90.00
_cell.angle_gamma   90.00
#
_symmetry.space_group_name_H-M   'P 1'
#
loop_
_entity.id
_entity.type
_entity.pdbx_description
1 polymer ?
#
loop_
_entity_poly.entity_id
_entity_poly.type
_entity_poly.pdbx_seq_one_letter_code
_entity_poly.pdbx_strand_id
1 'polypeptide(L)'
;MSNQALIQTFINIVGQDHVLTDNKKTEYYRSGFRSGKGKALAVLFPGSLVEQWRLLQAAVEANCIVIMQAAKTGLTEGSAPSGDDYDREVVVINIMRINSLHLIENGKQIISLPGVSLHQLEKKLKSVNRAPHSVIGSSSIGATVVGGIANNSGGALVKRGPAYTELALFGQVTKEGKLELVNHLGIEGLGETPEEILTNVEQGNFDPSKIIHSDAMASDKEYEARVRDVDAETPSRFNADSRRLFEASGCAGKLAVFAVRVDTNPVAEKEQLFYIGCSDPAKMTMLRRDMLSGFKHLPEMGEYMHRDIFNLAETYGKDVFLSIHHLGTDKLPKFFALKAKVESILKRIPFVSKDLPDITLYWLTKLFPQHLPKRMLEFRDKYEHHLILKMSDGGIDEAKEYLENVWSKQDGCEYFVCDADEGKKALLHRFAAAGAAIRYETIHSNEVEDILALDIALRRNDIDWVEQLPEEITKDLVMGLYYGHFMCHVFHQDYIFRKGADTKKIKQKMLELLTQKGAKYPAEHNVGHLYEAEKQLQEFYHSLDPTNTFNPGIGKMSKYKRNCSCCGG
;
A
#
# COMPACT_ATOMS: atom_id res chain seq x y z
N MET A 1 10.08 8.30 -34.73
CA MET A 1 11.47 8.38 -34.21
C MET A 1 12.00 6.94 -34.06
N SER A 2 13.28 6.65 -34.32
CA SER A 2 13.83 5.32 -34.03
C SER A 2 14.09 5.14 -32.53
N ASN A 3 14.09 3.89 -32.03
CA ASN A 3 14.35 3.62 -30.60
C ASN A 3 15.70 4.18 -30.13
N GLN A 4 16.74 4.11 -30.98
CA GLN A 4 18.05 4.67 -30.65
C GLN A 4 18.03 6.20 -30.54
N ALA A 5 17.34 6.88 -31.46
CA ALA A 5 17.19 8.34 -31.40
C ALA A 5 16.41 8.76 -30.14
N LEU A 6 15.37 8.02 -29.78
CA LEU A 6 14.59 8.26 -28.56
C LEU A 6 15.43 8.06 -27.29
N ILE A 7 16.21 6.99 -27.21
CA ILE A 7 17.14 6.75 -26.10
C ILE A 7 18.16 7.90 -25.99
N GLN A 8 18.67 8.40 -27.12
CA GLN A 8 19.57 9.55 -27.12
C GLN A 8 18.89 10.83 -26.61
N THR A 9 17.62 11.06 -26.97
CA THR A 9 16.83 12.16 -26.41
C THR A 9 16.71 12.04 -24.89
N PHE A 10 16.42 10.83 -24.37
CA PHE A 10 16.38 10.62 -22.93
C PHE A 10 17.74 10.90 -22.26
N ILE A 11 18.84 10.44 -22.86
CA ILE A 11 20.20 10.71 -22.37
C ILE A 11 20.49 12.22 -22.36
N ASN A 12 20.03 12.96 -23.35
CA ASN A 12 20.23 14.42 -23.39
C ASN A 12 19.42 15.15 -22.29
N ILE A 13 18.30 14.59 -21.84
CA ILE A 13 17.45 15.18 -20.80
C ILE A 13 18.01 14.91 -19.41
N VAL A 14 18.32 13.65 -19.09
CA VAL A 14 18.69 13.24 -17.71
C VAL A 14 20.14 12.82 -17.55
N GLY A 15 20.92 12.70 -18.63
CA GLY A 15 22.28 12.19 -18.61
C GLY A 15 22.38 10.66 -18.76
N GLN A 16 23.53 10.20 -19.24
CA GLN A 16 23.78 8.79 -19.59
C GLN A 16 23.61 7.82 -18.40
N ASP A 17 24.03 8.23 -17.21
CA ASP A 17 23.97 7.40 -15.99
C ASP A 17 22.54 7.21 -15.47
N HIS A 18 21.59 7.98 -16.00
CA HIS A 18 20.20 8.01 -15.58
C HIS A 18 19.25 7.41 -16.63
N VAL A 19 19.80 6.69 -17.62
CA VAL A 19 19.06 5.92 -18.63
C VAL A 19 19.58 4.48 -18.66
N LEU A 20 18.73 3.51 -18.32
CA LEU A 20 19.05 2.09 -18.35
C LEU A 20 18.30 1.39 -19.47
N THR A 21 19.03 0.75 -20.38
CA THR A 21 18.47 -0.03 -21.51
C THR A 21 18.92 -1.49 -21.50
N ASP A 22 20.05 -1.80 -20.85
CA ASP A 22 20.55 -3.17 -20.72
C ASP A 22 19.58 -4.06 -19.93
N ASN A 23 19.27 -5.24 -20.47
CA ASN A 23 18.31 -6.16 -19.89
C ASN A 23 18.62 -6.57 -18.44
N LYS A 24 19.90 -6.69 -18.07
CA LYS A 24 20.33 -7.07 -16.72
C LYS A 24 20.19 -5.88 -15.77
N LYS A 25 20.54 -4.67 -16.21
CA LYS A 25 20.39 -3.45 -15.39
C LYS A 25 18.92 -3.09 -15.15
N THR A 26 18.03 -3.35 -16.11
CA THR A 26 16.61 -3.02 -16.00
C THR A 26 15.76 -4.09 -15.30
N GLU A 27 16.30 -5.30 -15.08
CA GLU A 27 15.53 -6.44 -14.57
C GLU A 27 14.78 -6.13 -13.27
N TYR A 28 15.44 -5.48 -12.31
CA TYR A 28 14.83 -5.13 -11.03
C TYR A 28 13.59 -4.23 -11.19
N TYR A 29 13.63 -3.24 -12.09
CA TYR A 29 12.55 -2.28 -12.30
C TYR A 29 11.41 -2.85 -13.16
N ARG A 30 11.69 -3.95 -13.88
CA ARG A 30 10.74 -4.65 -14.73
C ARG A 30 10.02 -5.82 -14.06
N SER A 31 10.31 -6.09 -12.78
CA SER A 31 9.66 -7.14 -11.99
C SER A 31 9.00 -6.55 -10.74
N GLY A 32 7.76 -6.89 -10.44
CA GLY A 32 7.04 -6.42 -9.24
C GLY A 32 7.66 -6.92 -7.93
N PHE A 33 7.10 -6.48 -6.80
CA PHE A 33 7.61 -6.84 -5.48
C PHE A 33 7.37 -8.31 -5.14
N ARG A 34 6.13 -8.79 -5.39
CA ARG A 34 5.71 -10.18 -5.17
C ARG A 34 5.72 -10.99 -6.46
N SER A 35 5.00 -10.50 -7.46
CA SER A 35 4.87 -11.13 -8.79
C SER A 35 4.78 -10.05 -9.89
N GLY A 36 4.60 -10.48 -11.13
CA GLY A 36 4.55 -9.63 -12.31
C GLY A 36 5.94 -9.30 -12.89
N LYS A 37 6.10 -9.45 -14.20
CA LYS A 37 7.31 -9.07 -14.94
C LYS A 37 6.94 -8.71 -16.38
N GLY A 38 7.70 -7.82 -17.01
CA GLY A 38 7.53 -7.51 -18.43
C GLY A 38 8.72 -6.83 -19.08
N LYS A 39 8.56 -6.42 -20.34
CA LYS A 39 9.59 -5.70 -21.10
C LYS A 39 9.45 -4.18 -20.96
N ALA A 40 10.58 -3.50 -21.08
CA ALA A 40 10.65 -2.05 -21.21
C ALA A 40 11.84 -1.69 -22.09
N LEU A 41 11.66 -0.70 -22.97
CA LEU A 41 12.69 -0.10 -23.81
C LEU A 41 13.79 0.54 -22.95
N ALA A 42 13.37 1.31 -21.94
CA ALA A 42 14.26 2.01 -21.05
C ALA A 42 13.65 2.19 -19.65
N VAL A 43 14.53 2.30 -18.65
CA VAL A 43 14.20 2.78 -17.30
C VAL A 43 14.92 4.11 -17.10
N LEU A 44 14.16 5.14 -16.73
CA LEU A 44 14.58 6.54 -16.72
C LEU A 44 14.51 7.10 -15.29
N PHE A 45 15.53 7.87 -14.88
CA PHE A 45 15.67 8.36 -13.51
C PHE A 45 15.78 9.89 -13.48
N PRO A 46 14.71 10.66 -13.69
CA PRO A 46 14.76 12.12 -13.60
C PRO A 46 15.21 12.57 -12.21
N GLY A 47 16.05 13.61 -12.16
CA GLY A 47 16.50 14.27 -10.95
C GLY A 47 15.69 15.52 -10.57
N SER A 48 14.84 16.01 -11.47
CA SER A 48 13.93 17.15 -11.22
C SER A 48 12.55 16.95 -11.84
N LEU A 49 11.55 17.72 -11.37
CA LEU A 49 10.21 17.74 -11.95
C LEU A 49 10.22 18.16 -13.43
N VAL A 50 11.09 19.11 -13.81
CA VAL A 50 11.24 19.57 -15.20
C VAL A 50 11.83 18.47 -16.09
N GLU A 51 12.83 17.74 -15.60
CA GLU A 51 13.35 16.56 -16.31
C GLU A 51 12.27 15.49 -16.49
N GLN A 52 11.48 15.21 -15.44
CA GLN A 52 10.35 14.29 -15.54
C GLN A 52 9.35 14.74 -16.62
N TRP A 53 8.99 16.02 -16.65
CA TRP A 53 8.09 16.59 -17.66
C TRP A 53 8.63 16.43 -19.09
N ARG A 54 9.90 16.75 -19.32
CA ARG A 54 10.54 16.60 -20.64
C ARG A 54 10.65 15.15 -21.09
N LEU A 55 10.92 14.22 -20.17
CA LEU A 55 10.89 12.78 -20.48
C LEU A 55 9.49 12.32 -20.91
N LEU A 56 8.45 12.81 -20.21
CA LEU A 56 7.06 12.51 -20.56
C LEU A 56 6.71 13.05 -21.95
N GLN A 57 7.09 14.30 -22.26
CA GLN A 57 6.89 14.88 -23.59
C GLN A 57 7.53 13.99 -24.67
N ALA A 58 8.81 13.66 -24.52
CA ALA A 58 9.53 12.82 -25.48
C ALA A 58 8.91 11.42 -25.63
N ALA A 59 8.47 10.80 -24.53
CA ALA A 59 7.83 9.48 -24.55
C ALA A 59 6.45 9.51 -25.24
N VAL A 60 5.63 10.52 -24.94
CA VAL A 60 4.29 10.70 -25.53
C VAL A 60 4.40 11.02 -27.03
N GLU A 61 5.30 11.92 -27.43
CA GLU A 61 5.56 12.23 -28.85
C GLU A 61 6.04 11.02 -29.64
N ALA A 62 6.83 10.14 -29.01
CA ALA A 62 7.27 8.89 -29.58
C ALA A 62 6.21 7.76 -29.51
N ASN A 63 5.01 8.05 -29.01
CA ASN A 63 3.91 7.09 -28.84
C ASN A 63 4.32 5.87 -27.99
N CYS A 64 5.13 6.09 -26.96
CA CYS A 64 5.49 5.07 -25.97
C CYS A 64 4.40 4.94 -24.90
N ILE A 65 4.33 3.76 -24.29
CA ILE A 65 3.63 3.53 -23.05
C ILE A 65 4.51 4.01 -21.89
N VAL A 66 3.90 4.69 -20.92
CA VAL A 66 4.61 5.18 -19.73
C VAL A 66 4.12 4.45 -18.49
N ILE A 67 5.05 3.89 -17.72
CA ILE A 67 4.80 3.35 -16.38
C ILE A 67 5.53 4.22 -15.36
N MET A 68 4.77 5.01 -14.61
CA MET A 68 5.28 5.79 -13.49
C MET A 68 5.58 4.85 -12.31
N GLN A 69 6.80 4.91 -11.78
CA GLN A 69 7.24 3.98 -10.75
C GLN A 69 7.95 4.72 -9.60
N ALA A 70 7.49 4.51 -8.38
CA ALA A 70 8.19 4.97 -7.17
C ALA A 70 9.04 3.82 -6.57
N ALA A 71 8.79 3.46 -5.31
CA ALA A 71 9.54 2.42 -4.59
C ALA A 71 9.20 0.98 -5.02
N LYS A 72 8.17 0.80 -5.87
CA LYS A 72 7.76 -0.51 -6.42
C LYS A 72 7.40 -1.52 -5.32
N THR A 73 6.63 -1.07 -4.32
CA THR A 73 6.14 -1.89 -3.20
C THR A 73 4.70 -2.39 -3.41
N GLY A 74 4.10 -2.15 -4.59
CA GLY A 74 2.77 -2.64 -4.92
C GLY A 74 2.70 -4.16 -5.01
N LEU A 75 1.65 -4.76 -4.44
CA LEU A 75 1.51 -6.21 -4.30
C LEU A 75 0.67 -6.86 -5.40
N THR A 76 0.01 -6.06 -6.24
CA THR A 76 -0.95 -6.53 -7.26
C THR A 76 -0.42 -6.38 -8.68
N GLU A 77 0.90 -6.30 -8.85
CA GLU A 77 1.61 -6.21 -10.15
C GLU A 77 1.47 -4.85 -10.87
N GLY A 78 0.73 -3.88 -10.33
CA GLY A 78 0.46 -2.61 -11.00
C GLY A 78 1.61 -1.58 -11.04
N SER A 79 2.80 -1.93 -10.51
CA SER A 79 3.97 -1.04 -10.45
C SER A 79 5.10 -1.43 -11.41
N ALA A 80 4.90 -2.43 -12.26
CA ALA A 80 5.88 -2.91 -13.23
C ALA A 80 5.16 -3.27 -14.55
N PRO A 81 5.88 -3.32 -15.70
CA PRO A 81 5.29 -3.81 -16.94
C PRO A 81 4.71 -5.22 -16.77
N SER A 82 3.54 -5.46 -17.36
CA SER A 82 2.85 -6.77 -17.32
C SER A 82 3.01 -7.49 -18.65
N GLY A 83 3.96 -8.42 -18.71
CA GLY A 83 4.24 -9.22 -19.90
C GLY A 83 4.96 -8.45 -21.01
N ASP A 84 4.90 -9.04 -22.20
CA ASP A 84 5.62 -8.61 -23.40
C ASP A 84 4.66 -8.31 -24.57
N ASP A 85 3.35 -8.26 -24.28
CA ASP A 85 2.22 -8.20 -25.22
C ASP A 85 1.65 -6.78 -25.39
N TYR A 86 2.40 -5.75 -24.99
CA TYR A 86 2.04 -4.36 -25.27
C TYR A 86 2.24 -4.03 -26.77
N ASP A 87 1.41 -3.13 -27.28
CA ASP A 87 1.43 -2.72 -28.70
C ASP A 87 2.43 -1.63 -29.04
N ARG A 88 3.09 -1.08 -28.02
CA ARG A 88 4.03 0.04 -28.09
C ARG A 88 5.19 -0.21 -27.14
N GLU A 89 6.30 0.46 -27.40
CA GLU A 89 7.46 0.45 -26.51
C GLU A 89 7.08 0.99 -25.12
N VAL A 90 7.50 0.30 -24.08
CA VAL A 90 7.24 0.68 -22.68
C VAL A 90 8.45 1.41 -22.12
N VAL A 91 8.26 2.58 -21.53
CA VAL A 91 9.27 3.28 -20.72
C VAL A 91 8.83 3.31 -19.26
N VAL A 92 9.75 2.97 -18.37
CA VAL A 92 9.53 3.08 -16.91
C VAL A 92 10.21 4.35 -16.43
N ILE A 93 9.47 5.26 -15.81
CA ILE A 93 10.02 6.48 -15.21
C ILE A 93 10.05 6.31 -13.70
N ASN A 94 11.25 6.18 -13.13
CA ASN A 94 11.45 6.02 -11.70
C ASN A 94 11.67 7.38 -11.00
N ILE A 95 10.72 7.76 -10.16
CA ILE A 95 10.60 9.10 -9.55
C ILE A 95 11.28 9.23 -8.17
N MET A 96 12.02 8.21 -7.70
CA MET A 96 12.56 8.19 -6.34
C MET A 96 13.63 9.26 -6.04
N ARG A 97 14.24 9.86 -7.07
CA ARG A 97 15.20 10.96 -6.90
C ARG A 97 14.54 12.30 -6.57
N ILE A 98 13.25 12.46 -6.89
CA ILE A 98 12.51 13.72 -6.73
C ILE A 98 11.76 13.68 -5.40
N ASN A 99 12.46 14.00 -4.30
CA ASN A 99 12.00 13.69 -2.94
C ASN A 99 11.97 14.91 -1.99
N SER A 100 11.79 16.12 -2.51
CA SER A 100 11.55 17.32 -1.70
C SER A 100 10.17 17.30 -1.04
N LEU A 101 10.09 17.88 0.15
CA LEU A 101 8.88 17.95 0.98
C LEU A 101 8.77 19.33 1.63
N HIS A 102 7.66 20.01 1.39
CA HIS A 102 7.43 21.38 1.86
C HIS A 102 6.31 21.41 2.90
N LEU A 103 6.54 22.09 4.03
CA LEU A 103 5.54 22.26 5.08
C LEU A 103 4.72 23.53 4.83
N ILE A 104 3.40 23.44 5.00
CA ILE A 104 2.47 24.57 4.94
C ILE A 104 1.91 24.81 6.35
N GLU A 105 1.85 26.06 6.78
CA GLU A 105 1.30 26.49 8.08
C GLU A 105 1.81 25.64 9.26
N ASN A 106 3.12 25.67 9.52
CA ASN A 106 3.75 24.87 10.58
C ASN A 106 3.46 23.36 10.46
N GLY A 107 3.29 22.89 9.22
CA GLY A 107 3.07 21.50 8.92
C GLY A 107 1.64 21.03 9.08
N LYS A 108 0.63 21.92 9.19
CA LYS A 108 -0.78 21.51 9.12
C LYS A 108 -1.11 20.79 7.82
N GLN A 109 -0.52 21.26 6.73
CA GLN A 109 -0.52 20.63 5.42
C GLN A 109 0.91 20.48 4.93
N ILE A 110 1.09 19.66 3.90
CA ILE A 110 2.35 19.48 3.22
C ILE A 110 2.16 19.43 1.71
N ILE A 111 3.17 19.85 0.96
CA ILE A 111 3.34 19.49 -0.45
C ILE A 111 4.39 18.40 -0.52
N SER A 112 3.98 17.23 -1.00
CA SER A 112 4.88 16.10 -1.21
C SER A 112 5.19 15.95 -2.69
N LEU A 113 6.47 15.93 -3.03
CA LEU A 113 6.93 15.48 -4.35
C LEU A 113 6.87 13.94 -4.45
N PRO A 114 6.99 13.36 -5.67
CA PRO A 114 6.57 11.99 -5.91
C PRO A 114 7.45 10.91 -5.26
N GLY A 115 8.73 11.22 -5.05
CA GLY A 115 9.72 10.34 -4.42
C GLY A 115 9.78 10.43 -2.89
N VAL A 116 8.97 11.29 -2.25
CA VAL A 116 8.96 11.39 -0.77
C VAL A 116 8.36 10.14 -0.16
N SER A 117 9.17 9.39 0.59
CA SER A 117 8.70 8.25 1.37
C SER A 117 7.83 8.68 2.56
N LEU A 118 6.89 7.83 2.97
CA LEU A 118 6.12 8.01 4.20
C LEU A 118 7.03 8.12 5.44
N HIS A 119 8.17 7.42 5.43
CA HIS A 119 9.17 7.53 6.48
C HIS A 119 9.83 8.93 6.53
N GLN A 120 10.20 9.51 5.38
CA GLN A 120 10.71 10.88 5.32
C GLN A 120 9.65 11.89 5.81
N LEU A 121 8.39 11.68 5.43
CA LEU A 121 7.27 12.49 5.90
C LEU A 121 7.15 12.43 7.43
N GLU A 122 7.08 11.23 8.01
CA GLU A 122 7.00 11.04 9.45
C GLU A 122 8.15 11.73 10.20
N LYS A 123 9.39 11.56 9.71
CA LYS A 123 10.57 12.21 10.29
C LYS A 123 10.49 13.73 10.25
N LYS A 124 10.02 14.31 9.14
CA LYS A 124 9.85 15.76 9.01
C LYS A 124 8.73 16.30 9.89
N LEU A 125 7.62 15.57 10.03
CA LEU A 125 6.48 16.01 10.84
C LEU A 125 6.74 15.93 12.35
N LYS A 126 7.62 15.02 12.79
CA LYS A 126 8.08 14.97 14.19
C LYS A 126 8.68 16.30 14.67
N SER A 127 9.39 17.03 13.83
CA SER A 127 9.97 18.33 14.23
C SER A 127 8.95 19.45 14.43
N VAL A 128 7.70 19.24 14.02
CA VAL A 128 6.60 20.20 14.18
C VAL A 128 5.41 19.61 14.95
N ASN A 129 5.64 18.50 15.67
CA ASN A 129 4.63 17.79 16.46
C ASN A 129 3.35 17.41 15.67
N ARG A 130 3.54 16.90 14.46
CA ARG A 130 2.48 16.42 13.58
C ARG A 130 2.70 14.95 13.20
N ALA A 131 1.63 14.28 12.80
CA ALA A 131 1.61 12.92 12.29
C ALA A 131 1.19 12.90 10.80
N PRO A 132 1.66 11.93 10.00
CA PRO A 132 1.29 11.81 8.58
C PRO A 132 -0.22 11.56 8.40
N HIS A 133 -0.72 11.45 7.17
CA HIS A 133 -2.11 11.00 6.92
C HIS A 133 -2.22 9.47 6.84
N SER A 134 -1.10 8.75 6.72
CA SER A 134 -1.10 7.29 6.50
C SER A 134 0.06 6.60 7.23
N VAL A 135 -0.21 5.39 7.72
CA VAL A 135 0.76 4.45 8.30
C VAL A 135 0.39 3.06 7.80
N ILE A 136 1.30 2.47 7.01
CA ILE A 136 1.12 1.17 6.35
C ILE A 136 2.30 0.27 6.64
N GLY A 137 2.14 -1.05 6.52
CA GLY A 137 3.25 -1.99 6.74
C GLY A 137 4.48 -1.66 5.89
N SER A 138 4.26 -1.20 4.65
CA SER A 138 5.32 -0.83 3.71
C SER A 138 5.95 0.56 3.93
N SER A 139 5.47 1.36 4.90
CA SER A 139 6.08 2.65 5.26
C SER A 139 7.56 2.50 5.58
N SER A 140 7.93 1.38 6.20
CA SER A 140 9.29 1.04 6.61
C SER A 140 10.22 0.60 5.48
N ILE A 141 9.67 0.27 4.30
CA ILE A 141 10.45 -0.21 3.13
C ILE A 141 10.41 0.76 1.94
N GLY A 142 9.93 1.98 2.16
CA GLY A 142 10.08 3.09 1.22
C GLY A 142 8.84 3.48 0.42
N ALA A 143 7.64 2.99 0.78
CA ALA A 143 6.40 3.45 0.16
C ALA A 143 6.29 4.98 0.19
N THR A 144 5.86 5.60 -0.92
CA THR A 144 5.81 7.05 -1.09
C THR A 144 4.42 7.61 -0.86
N VAL A 145 4.34 8.88 -0.48
CA VAL A 145 3.07 9.60 -0.28
C VAL A 145 2.23 9.58 -1.56
N VAL A 146 2.82 9.97 -2.70
CA VAL A 146 2.15 9.95 -4.00
C VAL A 146 1.75 8.53 -4.42
N GLY A 147 2.58 7.52 -4.11
CA GLY A 147 2.23 6.12 -4.35
C GLY A 147 1.01 5.68 -3.54
N GLY A 148 0.89 6.14 -2.29
CA GLY A 148 -0.28 5.92 -1.45
C GLY A 148 -1.55 6.56 -2.01
N ILE A 149 -1.48 7.84 -2.39
CA ILE A 149 -2.58 8.58 -3.04
C ILE A 149 -3.01 7.88 -4.33
N ALA A 150 -2.06 7.55 -5.23
CA ALA A 150 -2.35 6.90 -6.50
C ALA A 150 -3.02 5.53 -6.35
N ASN A 151 -2.87 4.87 -5.20
CA ASN A 151 -3.50 3.59 -4.92
C ASN A 151 -4.67 3.66 -3.95
N ASN A 152 -5.04 4.86 -3.45
CA ASN A 152 -5.97 4.98 -2.32
C ASN A 152 -5.58 4.03 -1.17
N SER A 153 -4.28 4.00 -0.82
CA SER A 153 -3.77 3.06 0.18
C SER A 153 -4.48 3.29 1.51
N GLY A 154 -5.04 2.23 2.06
CA GLY A 154 -5.45 2.17 3.46
C GLY A 154 -4.27 1.86 4.37
N GLY A 155 -4.52 1.84 5.67
CA GLY A 155 -3.54 1.44 6.67
C GLY A 155 -4.18 1.17 8.03
N ALA A 156 -3.35 1.19 9.07
CA ALA A 156 -3.74 0.85 10.44
C ALA A 156 -4.58 1.92 11.17
N LEU A 157 -4.65 3.13 10.61
CA LEU A 157 -5.18 4.30 11.30
C LEU A 157 -6.69 4.41 11.14
N VAL A 158 -7.44 4.14 12.20
CA VAL A 158 -8.92 4.05 12.15
C VAL A 158 -9.57 5.42 11.92
N LYS A 159 -8.93 6.50 12.37
CA LYS A 159 -9.40 7.88 12.18
C LYS A 159 -9.10 8.43 10.78
N ARG A 160 -8.32 7.71 9.97
CA ARG A 160 -7.87 8.19 8.67
C ARG A 160 -8.38 7.27 7.57
N GLY A 161 -9.08 7.85 6.60
CA GLY A 161 -9.56 7.10 5.45
C GLY A 161 -8.44 6.60 4.54
N PRO A 162 -8.79 6.04 3.37
CA PRO A 162 -7.79 5.81 2.34
C PRO A 162 -7.05 7.13 2.02
N ALA A 163 -5.78 7.03 1.65
CA ALA A 163 -4.99 8.18 1.24
C ALA A 163 -5.71 8.92 0.10
N TYR A 164 -6.08 10.18 0.33
CA TYR A 164 -6.94 10.95 -0.56
C TYR A 164 -6.56 12.44 -0.56
N THR A 165 -6.63 13.07 -1.73
CA THR A 165 -6.60 14.52 -1.91
C THR A 165 -7.23 14.92 -3.24
N GLU A 166 -7.85 16.09 -3.24
CA GLU A 166 -8.34 16.81 -4.42
C GLU A 166 -7.34 17.87 -4.89
N LEU A 167 -6.19 17.98 -4.22
CA LEU A 167 -5.17 19.00 -4.47
C LEU A 167 -3.90 18.35 -5.02
N ALA A 168 -3.74 18.34 -6.34
CA ALA A 168 -2.60 17.73 -7.01
C ALA A 168 -2.11 18.55 -8.22
N LEU A 169 -0.84 18.34 -8.56
CA LEU A 169 -0.23 18.76 -9.83
C LEU A 169 0.13 17.50 -10.62
N PHE A 170 -0.37 17.36 -11.83
CA PHE A 170 -0.18 16.14 -12.62
C PHE A 170 -0.13 16.40 -14.13
N GLY A 171 0.51 15.50 -14.86
CA GLY A 171 0.48 15.42 -16.31
C GLY A 171 -0.57 14.42 -16.78
N GLN A 172 -1.33 14.79 -17.81
CA GLN A 172 -2.38 13.97 -18.42
C GLN A 172 -2.21 13.94 -19.94
N VAL A 173 -2.50 12.79 -20.58
CA VAL A 173 -2.58 12.70 -22.04
C VAL A 173 -4.03 12.82 -22.48
N THR A 174 -4.35 13.86 -23.25
CA THR A 174 -5.71 14.13 -23.73
C THR A 174 -6.17 13.10 -24.77
N LYS A 175 -7.44 13.16 -25.16
CA LYS A 175 -8.01 12.31 -26.23
C LYS A 175 -7.32 12.52 -27.59
N GLU A 176 -6.72 13.70 -27.82
CA GLU A 176 -5.89 14.02 -28.99
C GLU A 176 -4.47 13.44 -28.91
N GLY A 177 -4.10 12.83 -27.79
CA GLY A 177 -2.75 12.30 -27.57
C GLY A 177 -1.72 13.36 -27.19
N LYS A 178 -2.16 14.53 -26.71
CA LYS A 178 -1.26 15.60 -26.24
C LYS A 178 -1.06 15.51 -24.74
N LEU A 179 0.18 15.74 -24.28
CA LEU A 179 0.49 15.84 -22.86
C LEU A 179 0.20 17.27 -22.37
N GLU A 180 -0.58 17.40 -21.30
CA GLU A 180 -0.92 18.65 -20.65
C GLU A 180 -0.59 18.61 -19.16
N LEU A 181 -0.20 19.75 -18.59
CA LEU A 181 0.04 19.92 -17.16
C LEU A 181 -1.20 20.53 -16.51
N VAL A 182 -1.75 19.85 -15.51
CA VAL A 182 -2.93 20.29 -14.76
C VAL A 182 -2.51 20.63 -13.33
N ASN A 183 -2.75 21.88 -12.92
CA ASN A 183 -2.38 22.39 -11.61
C ASN A 183 -3.62 22.68 -10.75
N HIS A 184 -3.94 21.75 -9.85
CA HIS A 184 -4.99 21.90 -8.84
C HIS A 184 -4.43 21.92 -7.41
N LEU A 185 -3.18 22.33 -7.20
CA LEU A 185 -2.60 22.42 -5.84
C LEU A 185 -3.26 23.47 -4.94
N GLY A 186 -4.08 24.36 -5.51
CA GLY A 186 -4.68 25.48 -4.80
C GLY A 186 -3.63 26.50 -4.36
N ILE A 187 -2.66 26.81 -5.23
CA ILE A 187 -1.60 27.79 -4.98
C ILE A 187 -1.48 28.68 -6.21
N GLU A 188 -1.73 29.98 -6.04
CA GLU A 188 -1.60 30.95 -7.12
C GLU A 188 -0.15 31.41 -7.31
N GLY A 189 0.18 31.93 -8.49
CA GLY A 189 1.47 32.57 -8.76
C GLY A 189 2.64 31.59 -8.91
N LEU A 190 2.37 30.32 -9.24
CA LEU A 190 3.41 29.32 -9.50
C LEU A 190 4.11 29.52 -10.87
N GLY A 191 3.57 30.35 -11.76
CA GLY A 191 4.09 30.58 -13.11
C GLY A 191 3.06 30.28 -14.19
N GLU A 192 3.40 30.56 -15.44
CA GLU A 192 2.51 30.42 -16.60
C GLU A 192 2.91 29.24 -17.49
N THR A 193 4.17 28.81 -17.42
CA THR A 193 4.68 27.67 -18.17
C THR A 193 4.84 26.43 -17.30
N PRO A 194 4.78 25.20 -17.88
CA PRO A 194 5.07 23.98 -17.14
C PRO A 194 6.40 24.02 -16.40
N GLU A 195 7.46 24.50 -17.05
CA GLU A 195 8.80 24.60 -16.47
C GLU A 195 8.84 25.53 -15.25
N GLU A 196 8.18 26.69 -15.30
CA GLU A 196 8.11 27.62 -14.16
C GLU A 196 7.34 27.00 -12.99
N ILE A 197 6.16 26.45 -13.25
CA ILE A 197 5.30 25.84 -12.23
C ILE A 197 6.04 24.69 -11.54
N LEU A 198 6.63 23.78 -12.32
CA LEU A 198 7.35 22.63 -11.79
C LEU A 198 8.60 23.06 -11.01
N THR A 199 9.34 24.05 -11.49
CA THR A 199 10.52 24.58 -10.77
C THR A 199 10.12 25.22 -9.44
N ASN A 200 9.07 26.03 -9.42
CA ASN A 200 8.63 26.71 -8.20
C ASN A 200 8.07 25.72 -7.16
N VAL A 201 7.28 24.74 -7.59
CA VAL A 201 6.79 23.66 -6.71
C VAL A 201 7.96 22.82 -6.17
N GLU A 202 8.94 22.48 -7.01
CA GLU A 202 10.10 21.70 -6.58
C GLU A 202 10.93 22.42 -5.51
N GLN A 203 11.19 23.70 -5.72
CA GLN A 203 12.02 24.53 -4.83
C GLN A 203 11.27 25.03 -3.59
N GLY A 204 9.94 24.95 -3.58
CA GLY A 204 9.12 25.53 -2.51
C GLY A 204 8.96 27.04 -2.65
N ASN A 205 9.14 27.57 -3.85
CA ASN A 205 9.06 29.00 -4.16
C ASN A 205 7.60 29.41 -4.41
N PHE A 206 6.79 29.39 -3.36
CA PHE A 206 5.43 29.93 -3.42
C PHE A 206 5.17 30.81 -2.19
N ASP A 207 4.48 31.92 -2.41
CA ASP A 207 4.07 32.83 -1.35
C ASP A 207 2.99 32.17 -0.49
N PRO A 208 3.20 32.00 0.84
CA PRO A 208 2.18 31.45 1.73
C PRO A 208 0.84 32.21 1.68
N SER A 209 0.84 33.51 1.34
CA SER A 209 -0.38 34.32 1.20
C SER A 209 -1.22 33.95 -0.03
N LYS A 210 -0.63 33.24 -1.00
CA LYS A 210 -1.25 32.77 -2.24
C LYS A 210 -1.77 31.35 -2.17
N ILE A 211 -1.70 30.73 -0.99
CA ILE A 211 -2.27 29.41 -0.72
C ILE A 211 -3.79 29.57 -0.54
N ILE A 212 -4.56 28.91 -1.40
CA ILE A 212 -6.02 28.93 -1.36
C ILE A 212 -6.49 27.87 -0.35
N HIS A 213 -7.45 28.24 0.50
CA HIS A 213 -8.19 27.37 1.42
C HIS A 213 -9.63 27.21 0.93
N SER A 214 -9.83 26.32 -0.04
CA SER A 214 -11.15 25.98 -0.57
C SER A 214 -11.78 24.80 0.19
N ASP A 215 -12.98 24.42 -0.24
CA ASP A 215 -13.66 23.21 0.26
C ASP A 215 -13.01 21.90 -0.21
N ALA A 216 -12.01 21.98 -1.10
CA ALA A 216 -11.29 20.83 -1.60
C ALA A 216 -10.66 20.03 -0.45
N MET A 217 -10.81 18.70 -0.51
CA MET A 217 -10.33 17.80 0.52
C MET A 217 -8.85 17.50 0.33
N ALA A 218 -8.01 17.81 1.32
CA ALA A 218 -6.61 17.38 1.37
C ALA A 218 -6.40 16.09 2.19
N SER A 219 -7.51 15.50 2.66
CA SER A 219 -7.62 14.20 3.32
C SER A 219 -9.09 13.78 3.33
N ASP A 220 -9.38 12.49 3.55
CA ASP A 220 -10.76 12.01 3.69
C ASP A 220 -11.39 12.49 5.01
N LYS A 221 -12.12 13.61 4.96
CA LYS A 221 -12.79 14.22 6.13
C LYS A 221 -14.09 13.52 6.53
N GLU A 222 -14.61 12.60 5.71
CA GLU A 222 -15.89 11.92 5.96
C GLU A 222 -15.70 10.51 6.50
N TYR A 223 -14.45 10.04 6.58
CA TYR A 223 -14.15 8.65 6.93
C TYR A 223 -14.59 8.28 8.34
N GLU A 224 -14.40 9.17 9.33
CA GLU A 224 -14.79 8.87 10.71
C GLU A 224 -16.29 8.58 10.83
N ALA A 225 -17.14 9.37 10.17
CA ALA A 225 -18.58 9.10 10.14
C ALA A 225 -18.88 7.76 9.45
N ARG A 226 -18.16 7.46 8.36
CA ARG A 226 -18.34 6.24 7.57
C ARG A 226 -17.92 4.98 8.30
N VAL A 227 -16.78 4.98 9.00
CA VAL A 227 -16.32 3.80 9.76
C VAL A 227 -17.24 3.53 10.95
N ARG A 228 -17.85 4.57 11.53
CA ARG A 228 -18.82 4.47 12.64
C ARG A 228 -20.20 3.92 12.24
N ASP A 229 -20.58 4.04 10.98
CA ASP A 229 -21.84 3.52 10.46
C ASP A 229 -21.77 1.99 10.29
N VAL A 230 -21.91 1.31 11.43
CA VAL A 230 -21.80 -0.15 11.58
C VAL A 230 -23.00 -0.92 11.01
N ASP A 231 -24.06 -0.25 10.58
CA ASP A 231 -25.27 -0.89 10.04
C ASP A 231 -25.32 -0.89 8.51
N ALA A 232 -24.40 -0.18 7.86
CA ALA A 232 -24.34 -0.15 6.41
C ALA A 232 -23.92 -1.47 5.77
N GLU A 233 -24.62 -1.81 4.69
CA GLU A 233 -24.39 -2.99 3.85
C GLU A 233 -23.19 -2.85 2.90
N THR A 234 -22.40 -1.79 3.04
CA THR A 234 -21.22 -1.52 2.20
C THR A 234 -19.96 -1.43 3.05
N PRO A 235 -18.79 -1.81 2.53
CA PRO A 235 -17.54 -1.64 3.26
C PRO A 235 -17.20 -0.18 3.56
N SER A 236 -16.36 0.02 4.58
CA SER A 236 -15.90 1.34 5.00
C SER A 236 -14.98 1.99 3.96
N ARG A 237 -14.11 1.21 3.33
CA ARG A 237 -13.19 1.59 2.26
C ARG A 237 -12.86 0.41 1.36
N PHE A 238 -12.65 0.66 0.08
CA PHE A 238 -12.16 -0.30 -0.93
C PHE A 238 -11.65 0.48 -2.15
N ASN A 239 -10.80 -0.12 -2.99
CA ASN A 239 -10.12 0.63 -4.05
C ASN A 239 -11.05 1.14 -5.16
N ALA A 240 -12.15 0.44 -5.43
CA ALA A 240 -13.15 0.84 -6.42
C ALA A 240 -14.25 1.76 -5.84
N ASP A 241 -14.06 2.31 -4.64
CA ASP A 241 -15.02 3.21 -4.01
C ASP A 241 -15.05 4.57 -4.74
N SER A 242 -16.13 4.83 -5.47
CA SER A 242 -16.30 6.05 -6.27
C SER A 242 -16.21 7.33 -5.43
N ARG A 243 -16.49 7.27 -4.12
CA ARG A 243 -16.36 8.40 -3.21
C ARG A 243 -14.92 8.90 -3.10
N ARG A 244 -13.92 8.06 -3.43
CA ARG A 244 -12.49 8.35 -3.28
C ARG A 244 -11.70 8.22 -4.58
N LEU A 245 -12.38 8.18 -5.72
CA LEU A 245 -11.76 8.26 -7.04
C LEU A 245 -11.82 9.71 -7.53
N PHE A 246 -10.69 10.40 -7.50
CA PHE A 246 -10.60 11.79 -7.94
C PHE A 246 -9.19 12.11 -8.43
N GLU A 247 -9.03 12.46 -9.71
CA GLU A 247 -7.76 12.87 -10.31
C GLU A 247 -6.57 11.98 -9.89
N ALA A 248 -5.64 12.49 -9.08
CA ALA A 248 -4.49 11.75 -8.58
C ALA A 248 -4.87 10.64 -7.58
N SER A 249 -5.94 10.82 -6.81
CA SER A 249 -6.43 9.85 -5.82
C SER A 249 -7.06 8.65 -6.51
N GLY A 250 -6.42 7.50 -6.33
CA GLY A 250 -6.81 6.24 -6.96
C GLY A 250 -6.40 6.10 -8.42
N CYS A 251 -5.57 7.02 -8.98
CA CYS A 251 -5.25 7.05 -10.41
C CYS A 251 -4.51 5.81 -10.93
N ALA A 252 -3.90 5.00 -10.07
CA ALA A 252 -3.15 3.79 -10.42
C ALA A 252 -2.06 3.98 -11.48
N GLY A 253 -1.48 5.18 -11.55
CA GLY A 253 -0.48 5.55 -12.55
C GLY A 253 -1.07 5.87 -13.93
N LYS A 254 -2.39 6.12 -14.04
CA LYS A 254 -3.04 6.69 -15.24
C LYS A 254 -2.74 8.18 -15.46
N LEU A 255 -2.10 8.81 -14.48
CA LEU A 255 -1.59 10.18 -14.54
C LEU A 255 -0.12 10.20 -14.13
N ALA A 256 0.63 11.19 -14.61
CA ALA A 256 1.96 11.50 -14.12
C ALA A 256 1.90 12.53 -12.99
N VAL A 257 1.76 12.08 -11.75
CA VAL A 257 1.64 12.99 -10.58
C VAL A 257 3.00 13.60 -10.24
N PHE A 258 3.06 14.94 -10.19
CA PHE A 258 4.26 15.74 -9.87
C PHE A 258 4.27 16.23 -8.42
N ALA A 259 3.11 16.52 -7.84
CA ALA A 259 3.01 16.89 -6.44
C ALA A 259 1.59 16.65 -5.91
N VAL A 260 1.48 16.42 -4.61
CA VAL A 260 0.20 16.37 -3.89
C VAL A 260 0.26 17.27 -2.67
N ARG A 261 -0.83 18.00 -2.41
CA ARG A 261 -1.03 18.75 -1.17
C ARG A 261 -1.95 17.94 -0.26
N VAL A 262 -1.49 17.59 0.93
CA VAL A 262 -2.23 16.72 1.86
C VAL A 262 -2.24 17.29 3.27
N ASP A 263 -3.31 17.01 4.01
CA ASP A 263 -3.39 17.30 5.44
C ASP A 263 -2.45 16.39 6.23
N THR A 264 -2.02 16.90 7.37
CA THR A 264 -1.39 16.12 8.43
C THR A 264 -2.28 16.18 9.67
N ASN A 265 -1.86 15.56 10.77
CA ASN A 265 -2.68 15.50 11.98
C ASN A 265 -1.90 15.91 13.22
N PRO A 266 -2.54 16.46 14.27
CA PRO A 266 -1.92 16.61 15.57
C PRO A 266 -1.44 15.24 16.08
N VAL A 267 -0.32 15.23 16.82
CA VAL A 267 0.09 14.06 17.59
C VAL A 267 -0.68 14.08 18.91
N ALA A 268 -1.20 12.92 19.33
CA ALA A 268 -1.86 12.76 20.62
C ALA A 268 -0.87 13.04 21.77
N GLU A 269 -1.36 13.56 22.90
CA GLU A 269 -0.51 13.82 24.06
C GLU A 269 -0.12 12.51 24.75
N LYS A 270 -1.04 11.56 24.77
CA LYS A 270 -0.84 10.23 25.36
C LYS A 270 -1.39 9.15 24.45
N GLU A 271 -0.72 8.01 24.43
CA GLU A 271 -1.16 6.82 23.72
C GLU A 271 -1.03 5.60 24.64
N GLN A 272 -1.99 4.69 24.57
CA GLN A 272 -1.96 3.43 25.31
C GLN A 272 -2.39 2.28 24.40
N LEU A 273 -1.63 1.19 24.47
CA LEU A 273 -1.96 -0.06 23.80
C LEU A 273 -2.62 -1.02 24.78
N PHE A 274 -3.72 -1.63 24.34
CA PHE A 274 -4.41 -2.72 25.01
C PHE A 274 -4.30 -3.96 24.13
N TYR A 275 -3.89 -5.08 24.71
CA TYR A 275 -3.83 -6.36 24.05
C TYR A 275 -5.04 -7.18 24.46
N ILE A 276 -5.90 -7.51 23.51
CA ILE A 276 -7.21 -8.12 23.74
C ILE A 276 -7.22 -9.53 23.16
N GLY A 277 -7.75 -10.50 23.91
CA GLY A 277 -7.86 -11.89 23.51
C GLY A 277 -9.26 -12.46 23.71
N CYS A 278 -9.76 -13.20 22.73
CA CYS A 278 -11.02 -13.94 22.79
C CYS A 278 -10.97 -15.17 21.86
N SER A 279 -11.79 -16.18 22.14
CA SER A 279 -11.98 -17.33 21.24
C SER A 279 -13.37 -17.34 20.58
N ASP A 280 -14.20 -16.32 20.81
CA ASP A 280 -15.53 -16.18 20.25
C ASP A 280 -15.59 -14.99 19.27
N PRO A 281 -15.70 -15.25 17.95
CA PRO A 281 -15.80 -14.22 16.92
C PRO A 281 -16.97 -13.24 17.12
N ALA A 282 -18.10 -13.70 17.68
CA ALA A 282 -19.28 -12.86 17.87
C ALA A 282 -19.03 -11.79 18.94
N LYS A 283 -18.25 -12.11 19.98
CA LYS A 283 -17.86 -11.13 21.01
C LYS A 283 -16.91 -10.08 20.44
N MET A 284 -15.97 -10.49 19.58
CA MET A 284 -15.12 -9.55 18.83
C MET A 284 -15.96 -8.60 17.96
N THR A 285 -17.01 -9.12 17.29
CA THR A 285 -17.97 -8.31 16.55
C THR A 285 -18.66 -7.28 17.44
N MET A 286 -19.14 -7.68 18.62
CA MET A 286 -19.76 -6.74 19.58
C MET A 286 -18.79 -5.66 20.03
N LEU A 287 -17.54 -6.02 20.38
CA LEU A 287 -16.51 -5.04 20.76
C LEU A 287 -16.30 -3.98 19.68
N ARG A 288 -16.17 -4.40 18.42
CA ARG A 288 -16.03 -3.45 17.30
C ARG A 288 -17.24 -2.53 17.23
N ARG A 289 -18.44 -3.10 17.26
CA ARG A 289 -19.69 -2.33 17.11
C ARG A 289 -19.85 -1.32 18.25
N ASP A 290 -19.69 -1.75 19.49
CA ASP A 290 -19.79 -0.90 20.69
C ASP A 290 -18.81 0.27 20.64
N MET A 291 -17.55 0.02 20.26
CA MET A 291 -16.55 1.10 20.12
C MET A 291 -16.91 2.06 18.99
N LEU A 292 -17.35 1.56 17.84
CA LEU A 292 -17.64 2.40 16.68
C LEU A 292 -18.96 3.20 16.82
N SER A 293 -19.98 2.64 17.46
CA SER A 293 -21.27 3.34 17.65
C SER A 293 -21.39 4.06 18.98
N GLY A 294 -20.75 3.57 20.04
CA GLY A 294 -20.93 4.05 21.41
C GLY A 294 -19.84 4.97 21.93
N PHE A 295 -18.58 4.80 21.51
CA PHE A 295 -17.49 5.61 22.06
C PHE A 295 -17.50 7.03 21.48
N LYS A 296 -17.18 8.00 22.34
CA LYS A 296 -16.86 9.36 21.92
C LYS A 296 -15.54 9.40 21.15
N HIS A 297 -14.53 8.64 21.59
CA HIS A 297 -13.21 8.61 20.97
C HIS A 297 -13.01 7.36 20.11
N LEU A 298 -12.80 7.54 18.80
CA LEU A 298 -12.36 6.43 17.95
C LEU A 298 -10.98 5.94 18.40
N PRO A 299 -10.69 4.63 18.27
CA PRO A 299 -9.33 4.13 18.38
C PRO A 299 -8.40 4.79 17.39
N GLU A 300 -7.10 4.87 17.71
CA GLU A 300 -6.08 5.20 16.74
C GLU A 300 -5.82 4.02 15.79
N MET A 301 -5.74 2.81 16.34
CA MET A 301 -5.50 1.57 15.61
C MET A 301 -6.27 0.40 16.25
N GLY A 302 -6.64 -0.59 15.44
CA GLY A 302 -7.22 -1.84 15.92
C GLY A 302 -6.80 -2.98 15.00
N GLU A 303 -5.63 -3.57 15.30
CA GLU A 303 -5.03 -4.58 14.44
C GLU A 303 -5.41 -5.99 14.89
N TYR A 304 -6.11 -6.72 14.03
CA TYR A 304 -6.47 -8.11 14.25
C TYR A 304 -5.35 -9.06 13.86
N MET A 305 -5.19 -10.13 14.63
CA MET A 305 -4.31 -11.24 14.28
C MET A 305 -4.90 -12.57 14.79
N HIS A 306 -4.96 -13.57 13.89
CA HIS A 306 -5.32 -14.94 14.24
C HIS A 306 -4.13 -15.69 14.84
N ARG A 307 -4.40 -16.71 15.67
CA ARG A 307 -3.37 -17.58 16.27
C ARG A 307 -2.43 -18.21 15.24
N ASP A 308 -2.94 -18.65 14.09
CA ASP A 308 -2.11 -19.31 13.07
C ASP A 308 -1.04 -18.38 12.50
N ILE A 309 -1.43 -17.16 12.12
CA ILE A 309 -0.47 -16.17 11.64
C ILE A 309 0.41 -15.63 12.77
N PHE A 310 -0.08 -15.60 14.02
CA PHE A 310 0.78 -15.33 15.19
C PHE A 310 1.95 -16.34 15.24
N ASN A 311 1.62 -17.63 15.22
CA ASN A 311 2.59 -18.73 15.32
C ASN A 311 3.57 -18.73 14.14
N LEU A 312 3.03 -18.48 12.94
CA LEU A 312 3.84 -18.37 11.74
C LEU A 312 4.80 -17.19 11.83
N ALA A 313 4.33 -16.01 12.24
CA ALA A 313 5.17 -14.83 12.41
C ALA A 313 6.26 -15.02 13.47
N GLU A 314 5.96 -15.76 14.55
CA GLU A 314 6.91 -16.02 15.63
C GLU A 314 8.10 -16.84 15.12
N THR A 315 7.84 -17.74 14.18
CA THR A 315 8.83 -18.67 13.65
C THR A 315 9.52 -18.15 12.39
N TYR A 316 8.75 -17.64 11.43
CA TYR A 316 9.19 -17.28 10.09
C TYR A 316 9.31 -15.77 9.87
N GLY A 317 8.73 -14.94 10.75
CA GLY A 317 8.88 -13.48 10.72
C GLY A 317 9.98 -12.95 11.65
N LYS A 318 10.67 -13.83 12.39
CA LYS A 318 11.62 -13.45 13.44
C LYS A 318 12.81 -12.64 12.92
N ASP A 319 13.28 -12.91 11.71
CA ASP A 319 14.36 -12.14 11.06
C ASP A 319 13.94 -10.69 10.83
N VAL A 320 12.75 -10.50 10.26
CA VAL A 320 12.17 -9.18 10.02
C VAL A 320 11.96 -8.46 11.36
N PHE A 321 11.38 -9.16 12.34
CA PHE A 321 11.17 -8.61 13.68
C PHE A 321 12.47 -8.12 14.31
N LEU A 322 13.48 -9.00 14.41
CA LEU A 322 14.75 -8.68 15.08
C LEU A 322 15.50 -7.58 14.34
N SER A 323 15.46 -7.59 13.00
CA SER A 323 16.06 -6.56 12.17
C SER A 323 15.47 -5.19 12.49
N ILE A 324 14.13 -5.07 12.51
CA ILE A 324 13.47 -3.80 12.83
C ILE A 324 13.73 -3.41 14.29
N HIS A 325 13.61 -4.35 15.21
CA HIS A 325 13.76 -4.09 16.64
C HIS A 325 15.14 -3.56 17.01
N HIS A 326 16.21 -4.12 16.44
CA HIS A 326 17.59 -3.77 16.77
C HIS A 326 18.24 -2.75 15.84
N LEU A 327 17.91 -2.77 14.54
CA LEU A 327 18.56 -1.91 13.54
C LEU A 327 17.74 -0.67 13.17
N GLY A 328 16.45 -0.66 13.55
CA GLY A 328 15.48 0.35 13.14
C GLY A 328 14.99 0.14 11.70
N THR A 329 13.90 0.81 11.37
CA THR A 329 13.29 0.75 10.03
C THR A 329 14.18 1.36 8.95
N ASP A 330 14.99 2.36 9.28
CA ASP A 330 15.76 3.17 8.34
C ASP A 330 16.81 2.35 7.56
N LYS A 331 17.25 1.22 8.12
CA LYS A 331 18.26 0.35 7.50
C LYS A 331 17.65 -0.77 6.65
N LEU A 332 16.34 -1.03 6.75
CA LEU A 332 15.67 -2.11 6.02
C LEU A 332 15.82 -2.00 4.49
N PRO A 333 15.63 -0.82 3.85
CA PRO A 333 15.74 -0.73 2.39
C PRO A 333 17.13 -1.12 1.89
N LYS A 334 18.20 -0.75 2.63
CA LYS A 334 19.58 -1.13 2.29
C LYS A 334 19.80 -2.62 2.44
N PHE A 335 19.23 -3.24 3.49
CA PHE A 335 19.30 -4.68 3.70
C PHE A 335 18.61 -5.44 2.57
N PHE A 336 17.38 -5.05 2.20
CA PHE A 336 16.66 -5.68 1.08
C PHE A 336 17.38 -5.49 -0.26
N ALA A 337 17.97 -4.32 -0.51
CA ALA A 337 18.77 -4.09 -1.72
C ALA A 337 20.03 -4.97 -1.77
N LEU A 338 20.73 -5.12 -0.64
CA LEU A 338 21.89 -6.01 -0.53
C LEU A 338 21.48 -7.48 -0.76
N LYS A 339 20.40 -7.92 -0.10
CA LYS A 339 19.83 -9.26 -0.29
C LYS A 339 19.49 -9.51 -1.76
N ALA A 340 18.73 -8.62 -2.40
CA ALA A 340 18.37 -8.74 -3.81
C ALA A 340 19.60 -8.80 -4.74
N LYS A 341 20.67 -8.08 -4.41
CA LYS A 341 21.94 -8.16 -5.15
C LYS A 341 22.59 -9.54 -4.99
N VAL A 342 22.61 -10.11 -3.79
CA VAL A 342 23.14 -11.46 -3.53
C VAL A 342 22.30 -12.49 -4.28
N GLU A 343 20.97 -12.44 -4.18
CA GLU A 343 20.07 -13.34 -4.91
C GLU A 343 20.28 -13.26 -6.43
N SER A 344 20.48 -12.06 -6.98
CA SER A 344 20.78 -11.86 -8.41
C SER A 344 22.09 -12.51 -8.83
N ILE A 345 23.09 -12.54 -7.94
CA ILE A 345 24.36 -13.25 -8.18
C ILE A 345 24.12 -14.76 -8.11
N LEU A 346 23.42 -15.26 -7.09
CA LEU A 346 23.16 -16.68 -6.90
C LEU A 346 22.32 -17.29 -8.04
N LYS A 347 21.34 -16.54 -8.58
CA LYS A 347 20.58 -16.93 -9.78
C LYS A 347 21.45 -17.29 -10.98
N ARG A 348 22.70 -16.83 -11.03
CA ARG A 348 23.63 -17.05 -12.15
C ARG A 348 24.53 -18.27 -11.93
N ILE A 349 24.51 -18.87 -10.74
CA ILE A 349 25.32 -20.04 -10.41
C ILE A 349 24.44 -21.27 -10.59
N PRO A 350 24.76 -22.18 -11.53
CA PRO A 350 24.03 -23.42 -11.71
C PRO A 350 23.95 -24.23 -10.41
N PHE A 351 22.82 -24.88 -10.16
CA PHE A 351 22.57 -25.75 -9.00
C PHE A 351 22.56 -25.06 -7.62
N VAL A 352 22.66 -23.73 -7.57
CA VAL A 352 22.58 -22.95 -6.34
C VAL A 352 21.22 -22.27 -6.26
N SER A 353 20.47 -22.52 -5.18
CA SER A 353 19.17 -21.86 -5.01
C SER A 353 19.37 -20.36 -4.81
N LYS A 354 18.57 -19.57 -5.54
CA LYS A 354 18.47 -18.12 -5.35
C LYS A 354 18.01 -17.75 -3.93
N ASP A 355 17.32 -18.68 -3.26
CA ASP A 355 16.67 -18.46 -1.96
C ASP A 355 17.59 -18.82 -0.78
N LEU A 356 18.84 -19.22 -1.05
CA LEU A 356 19.82 -19.50 0.01
C LEU A 356 19.99 -18.39 1.05
N PRO A 357 20.00 -17.08 0.72
CA PRO A 357 20.13 -16.02 1.72
C PRO A 357 18.99 -16.07 2.73
N ASP A 358 17.78 -16.34 2.25
CA ASP A 358 16.57 -16.41 3.04
C ASP A 358 16.48 -17.67 3.90
N ILE A 359 16.85 -18.81 3.33
CA ILE A 359 16.98 -20.07 4.07
C ILE A 359 18.03 -19.93 5.18
N THR A 360 19.19 -19.33 4.86
CA THR A 360 20.27 -19.11 5.83
C THR A 360 19.82 -18.19 6.96
N LEU A 361 19.18 -17.07 6.62
CA LEU A 361 18.69 -16.11 7.60
C LEU A 361 17.66 -16.75 8.54
N TYR A 362 16.73 -17.55 8.00
CA TYR A 362 15.78 -18.31 8.80
C TYR A 362 16.49 -19.22 9.82
N TRP A 363 17.43 -20.06 9.38
CA TRP A 363 18.15 -20.96 10.28
C TRP A 363 18.98 -20.21 11.33
N LEU A 364 19.59 -19.07 10.97
CA LEU A 364 20.29 -18.22 11.92
C LEU A 364 19.36 -17.65 13.00
N THR A 365 18.10 -17.32 12.67
CA THR A 365 17.15 -16.78 13.65
C THR A 365 16.77 -17.76 14.75
N LYS A 366 16.93 -19.07 14.50
CA LYS A 366 16.72 -20.13 15.50
C LYS A 366 17.75 -20.08 16.64
N LEU A 367 18.91 -19.44 16.42
CA LEU A 367 19.94 -19.26 17.45
C LEU A 367 19.60 -18.15 18.46
N PHE A 368 18.67 -17.25 18.10
CA PHE A 368 18.24 -16.18 19.00
C PHE A 368 17.17 -16.69 19.98
N PRO A 369 17.10 -16.15 21.20
CA PRO A 369 16.08 -16.54 22.18
C PRO A 369 14.66 -16.15 21.73
N GLN A 370 13.66 -16.52 22.54
CA GLN A 370 12.30 -16.02 22.39
C GLN A 370 12.30 -14.49 22.44
N HIS A 371 11.68 -13.86 21.43
CA HIS A 371 11.70 -12.41 21.22
C HIS A 371 10.39 -11.73 21.61
N LEU A 372 9.31 -12.51 21.73
CA LEU A 372 7.99 -12.02 22.13
C LEU A 372 7.84 -11.98 23.66
N PRO A 373 7.08 -11.01 24.19
CA PRO A 373 6.74 -10.95 25.61
C PRO A 373 6.01 -12.21 26.09
N LYS A 374 6.31 -12.63 27.32
CA LYS A 374 5.71 -13.84 27.94
C LYS A 374 4.18 -13.78 27.96
N ARG A 375 3.60 -12.63 28.34
CA ARG A 375 2.14 -12.43 28.41
C ARG A 375 1.46 -12.57 27.05
N MET A 376 2.11 -12.15 25.97
CA MET A 376 1.59 -12.35 24.62
C MET A 376 1.54 -13.84 24.23
N LEU A 377 2.56 -14.62 24.63
CA LEU A 377 2.59 -16.07 24.37
C LEU A 377 1.53 -16.81 25.19
N GLU A 378 1.36 -16.43 26.46
CA GLU A 378 0.29 -16.96 27.32
C GLU A 378 -1.10 -16.63 26.76
N PHE A 379 -1.31 -15.40 26.25
CA PHE A 379 -2.55 -15.01 25.58
C PHE A 379 -2.80 -15.83 24.30
N ARG A 380 -1.76 -16.08 23.50
CA ARG A 380 -1.84 -16.91 22.29
C ARG A 380 -2.24 -18.34 22.58
N ASP A 381 -1.74 -18.90 23.66
CA ASP A 381 -2.10 -20.25 24.07
C ASP A 381 -3.56 -20.33 24.54
N LYS A 382 -4.06 -19.25 25.15
CA LYS A 382 -5.42 -19.17 25.68
C LYS A 382 -6.49 -18.79 24.65
N TYR A 383 -6.18 -17.88 23.74
CA TYR A 383 -7.14 -17.27 22.82
C TYR A 383 -6.77 -17.47 21.35
N GLU A 384 -7.78 -17.51 20.49
CA GLU A 384 -7.59 -17.69 19.04
C GLU A 384 -7.57 -16.35 18.29
N HIS A 385 -8.36 -15.39 18.75
CA HIS A 385 -8.48 -14.05 18.17
C HIS A 385 -7.79 -13.02 19.05
N HIS A 386 -6.90 -12.25 18.43
CA HIS A 386 -6.13 -11.21 19.10
C HIS A 386 -6.42 -9.86 18.46
N LEU A 387 -6.59 -8.84 19.30
CA LEU A 387 -6.74 -7.45 18.85
C LEU A 387 -5.74 -6.57 19.59
N ILE A 388 -4.86 -5.90 18.83
CA ILE A 388 -3.95 -4.89 19.32
C ILE A 388 -4.65 -3.54 19.15
N LEU A 389 -5.24 -3.03 20.24
CA LEU A 389 -6.03 -1.81 20.25
C LEU A 389 -5.19 -0.65 20.76
N LYS A 390 -5.05 0.40 19.96
CA LYS A 390 -4.36 1.64 20.33
C LYS A 390 -5.37 2.76 20.56
N MET A 391 -5.35 3.35 21.75
CA MET A 391 -6.17 4.51 22.10
C MET A 391 -5.28 5.71 22.39
N SER A 392 -5.87 6.90 22.30
CA SER A 392 -5.21 8.18 22.58
C SER A 392 -6.06 9.07 23.48
N ASP A 393 -5.37 9.90 24.26
CA ASP A 393 -5.96 10.94 25.11
C ASP A 393 -7.17 10.43 25.92
N GLY A 394 -8.33 11.11 25.85
CA GLY A 394 -9.55 10.71 26.57
C GLY A 394 -10.10 9.33 26.19
N GLY A 395 -9.73 8.79 25.02
CA GLY A 395 -10.11 7.45 24.60
C GLY A 395 -9.41 6.33 25.38
N ILE A 396 -8.32 6.65 26.09
CA ILE A 396 -7.61 5.67 26.93
C ILE A 396 -8.47 5.25 28.12
N ASP A 397 -9.03 6.23 28.83
CA ASP A 397 -9.88 5.98 30.00
C ASP A 397 -11.23 5.35 29.58
N GLU A 398 -11.82 5.84 28.48
CA GLU A 398 -13.05 5.28 27.90
C GLU A 398 -12.90 3.79 27.53
N ALA A 399 -11.82 3.42 26.83
CA ALA A 399 -11.55 2.03 26.49
C ALA A 399 -11.25 1.19 27.72
N LYS A 400 -10.50 1.71 28.69
CA LYS A 400 -10.20 0.99 29.93
C LYS A 400 -11.49 0.67 30.69
N GLU A 401 -12.38 1.64 30.85
CA GLU A 401 -13.66 1.44 31.54
C GLU A 401 -14.51 0.37 30.84
N TYR A 402 -14.64 0.43 29.51
CA TYR A 402 -15.36 -0.59 28.74
C TYR A 402 -14.71 -1.98 28.89
N LEU A 403 -13.39 -2.06 28.81
CA LEU A 403 -12.68 -3.33 28.89
C LEU A 403 -12.79 -3.97 30.29
N GLU A 404 -12.81 -3.18 31.36
CA GLU A 404 -12.99 -3.65 32.74
C GLU A 404 -14.44 -4.08 33.03
N ASN A 405 -15.40 -3.27 32.61
CA ASN A 405 -16.79 -3.41 33.04
C ASN A 405 -17.66 -4.20 32.08
N VAL A 406 -17.29 -4.27 30.79
CA VAL A 406 -18.07 -4.97 29.75
C VAL A 406 -17.28 -6.16 29.20
N TRP A 407 -16.08 -5.94 28.66
CA TRP A 407 -15.32 -7.00 27.98
C TRP A 407 -14.93 -8.14 28.93
N SER A 408 -14.28 -7.81 30.04
CA SER A 408 -13.76 -8.80 31.00
C SER A 408 -14.84 -9.51 31.81
N LYS A 409 -16.12 -9.10 31.67
CA LYS A 409 -17.27 -9.80 32.25
C LYS A 409 -17.80 -10.90 31.34
N GLN A 410 -17.36 -10.95 30.09
CA GLN A 410 -17.76 -11.99 29.16
C GLN A 410 -16.84 -13.22 29.31
N ASP A 411 -17.43 -14.41 29.33
CA ASP A 411 -16.67 -15.66 29.46
C ASP A 411 -15.65 -15.84 28.32
N GLY A 412 -14.40 -16.15 28.66
CA GLY A 412 -13.36 -16.38 27.65
C GLY A 412 -12.89 -15.10 26.92
N CYS A 413 -13.11 -13.93 27.51
CA CYS A 413 -12.59 -12.65 27.03
C CYS A 413 -11.68 -12.03 28.09
N GLU A 414 -10.43 -11.73 27.72
CA GLU A 414 -9.52 -10.97 28.59
C GLU A 414 -8.79 -9.89 27.78
N TYR A 415 -8.17 -8.98 28.51
CA TYR A 415 -7.24 -8.03 27.93
C TYR A 415 -6.12 -7.74 28.93
N PHE A 416 -5.08 -7.09 28.44
CA PHE A 416 -4.17 -6.38 29.30
C PHE A 416 -3.72 -5.04 28.74
N VAL A 417 -3.39 -4.13 29.65
CA VAL A 417 -2.69 -2.89 29.33
C VAL A 417 -1.23 -3.23 29.07
N CYS A 418 -0.74 -2.94 27.86
CA CYS A 418 0.64 -3.15 27.49
C CYS A 418 1.54 -2.11 28.17
N ASP A 419 2.71 -2.53 28.65
CA ASP A 419 3.82 -1.58 28.80
C ASP A 419 4.38 -1.13 27.44
N ALA A 420 5.34 -0.20 27.45
CA ALA A 420 5.92 0.34 26.23
C ALA A 420 6.66 -0.70 25.37
N ASP A 421 7.31 -1.70 25.98
CA ASP A 421 8.02 -2.75 25.26
C ASP A 421 7.04 -3.77 24.68
N GLU A 422 6.05 -4.22 25.48
CA GLU A 422 4.97 -5.10 25.04
C GLU A 422 4.22 -4.48 23.85
N GLY A 423 3.84 -3.21 23.95
CA GLY A 423 3.11 -2.51 22.90
C GLY A 423 3.93 -2.41 21.61
N LYS A 424 5.21 -2.05 21.71
CA LYS A 424 6.12 -2.00 20.56
C LYS A 424 6.29 -3.36 19.91
N LYS A 425 6.50 -4.42 20.69
CA LYS A 425 6.69 -5.79 20.19
C LYS A 425 5.41 -6.38 19.60
N ALA A 426 4.24 -6.08 20.16
CA ALA A 426 2.96 -6.49 19.60
C ALA A 426 2.75 -5.95 18.18
N LEU A 427 2.98 -4.65 17.97
CA LEU A 427 2.87 -4.03 16.65
C LEU A 427 3.93 -4.58 15.67
N LEU A 428 5.18 -4.75 16.12
CA LEU A 428 6.23 -5.33 15.28
C LEU A 428 5.90 -6.75 14.82
N HIS A 429 5.36 -7.58 15.71
CA HIS A 429 4.94 -8.93 15.40
C HIS A 429 3.81 -8.95 14.36
N ARG A 430 2.80 -8.09 14.54
CA ARG A 430 1.71 -7.89 13.57
C ARG A 430 2.19 -7.44 12.20
N PHE A 431 3.21 -6.57 12.12
CA PHE A 431 3.76 -6.13 10.83
C PHE A 431 4.69 -7.16 10.19
N ALA A 432 5.35 -8.02 10.97
CA ALA A 432 6.18 -9.11 10.47
C ALA A 432 5.36 -10.25 9.83
N ALA A 433 4.07 -10.36 10.16
CA ALA A 433 3.15 -11.39 9.66
C ALA A 433 3.18 -11.57 8.13
N ALA A 434 3.07 -10.49 7.35
CA ALA A 434 3.08 -10.57 5.89
C ALA A 434 4.40 -11.12 5.33
N GLY A 435 5.53 -10.78 5.96
CA GLY A 435 6.85 -11.32 5.60
C GLY A 435 7.01 -12.79 5.99
N ALA A 436 6.36 -13.21 7.07
CA ALA A 436 6.44 -14.58 7.58
C ALA A 436 5.80 -15.60 6.63
N ALA A 437 4.67 -15.25 6.00
CA ALA A 437 4.04 -16.08 4.98
C ALA A 437 4.99 -16.33 3.80
N ILE A 438 5.58 -15.27 3.25
CA ILE A 438 6.56 -15.35 2.14
C ILE A 438 7.76 -16.21 2.54
N ARG A 439 8.26 -16.05 3.77
CA ARG A 439 9.36 -16.85 4.30
C ARG A 439 9.01 -18.34 4.39
N TYR A 440 7.79 -18.66 4.85
CA TYR A 440 7.31 -20.04 4.91
C TYR A 440 7.27 -20.69 3.53
N GLU A 441 6.67 -20.01 2.54
CA GLU A 441 6.62 -20.46 1.14
C GLU A 441 8.04 -20.73 0.60
N THR A 442 8.98 -19.81 0.84
CA THR A 442 10.37 -19.94 0.39
C THR A 442 11.02 -21.22 0.92
N ILE A 443 10.83 -21.52 2.21
CA ILE A 443 11.43 -22.69 2.88
C ILE A 443 10.76 -24.00 2.43
N HIS A 444 9.44 -23.97 2.19
CA HIS A 444 8.64 -25.14 1.82
C HIS A 444 8.27 -25.15 0.34
N SER A 445 9.06 -24.52 -0.52
CA SER A 445 8.73 -24.30 -1.94
C SER A 445 8.48 -25.58 -2.75
N ASN A 446 8.99 -26.72 -2.27
CA ASN A 446 8.74 -28.04 -2.87
C ASN A 446 7.45 -28.71 -2.37
N GLU A 447 6.84 -28.20 -1.29
CA GLU A 447 5.69 -28.78 -0.60
C GLU A 447 4.41 -27.95 -0.80
N VAL A 448 4.55 -26.66 -1.11
CA VAL A 448 3.43 -25.72 -1.24
C VAL A 448 3.45 -24.95 -2.55
N GLU A 449 2.29 -24.44 -2.95
CA GLU A 449 2.17 -23.47 -4.03
C GLU A 449 2.44 -22.04 -3.56
N ASP A 450 2.60 -21.13 -4.54
CA ASP A 450 2.69 -19.69 -4.29
C ASP A 450 1.49 -19.23 -3.44
N ILE A 451 1.76 -18.32 -2.49
CA ILE A 451 0.72 -17.82 -1.58
C ILE A 451 -0.43 -17.19 -2.36
N LEU A 452 -1.64 -17.70 -2.09
CA LEU A 452 -2.87 -17.06 -2.54
C LEU A 452 -3.24 -16.01 -1.48
N ALA A 453 -2.96 -14.75 -1.78
CA ALA A 453 -3.30 -13.63 -0.91
C ALA A 453 -4.57 -12.92 -1.39
N LEU A 454 -5.52 -12.71 -0.48
CA LEU A 454 -6.72 -11.91 -0.69
C LEU A 454 -6.71 -10.68 0.22
N ASP A 455 -7.06 -9.53 -0.37
CA ASP A 455 -7.18 -8.25 0.32
C ASP A 455 -8.64 -7.81 0.26
N ILE A 456 -9.36 -7.95 1.37
CA ILE A 456 -10.82 -7.88 1.41
C ILE A 456 -11.32 -6.80 2.37
N ALA A 457 -12.42 -6.17 1.99
CA ALA A 457 -13.18 -5.26 2.84
C ALA A 457 -14.59 -5.83 3.00
N LEU A 458 -14.94 -6.23 4.22
CA LEU A 458 -16.27 -6.73 4.55
C LEU A 458 -17.27 -5.58 4.68
N ARG A 459 -18.57 -5.90 4.57
CA ARG A 459 -19.64 -4.93 4.85
C ARG A 459 -19.52 -4.45 6.29
N ARG A 460 -19.89 -3.20 6.56
CA ARG A 460 -19.77 -2.64 7.92
C ARG A 460 -20.68 -3.34 8.93
N ASN A 461 -21.80 -3.88 8.44
CA ASN A 461 -22.77 -4.69 9.20
C ASN A 461 -22.50 -6.19 9.21
N ASP A 462 -21.40 -6.67 8.63
CA ASP A 462 -21.08 -8.09 8.58
C ASP A 462 -20.79 -8.62 9.99
N ILE A 463 -21.57 -9.59 10.46
CA ILE A 463 -21.36 -10.22 11.78
C ILE A 463 -20.54 -11.50 11.69
N ASP A 464 -20.50 -12.12 10.51
CA ASP A 464 -19.90 -13.42 10.25
C ASP A 464 -18.49 -13.26 9.66
N TRP A 465 -17.66 -12.38 10.22
CA TRP A 465 -16.39 -11.98 9.61
C TRP A 465 -15.34 -13.10 9.57
N VAL A 466 -15.46 -14.14 10.41
CA VAL A 466 -14.67 -15.37 10.31
C VAL A 466 -15.26 -16.25 9.23
N GLU A 467 -14.45 -16.57 8.23
CA GLU A 467 -14.93 -17.33 7.09
C GLU A 467 -15.11 -18.82 7.36
N GLN A 468 -16.02 -19.42 6.60
CA GLN A 468 -16.19 -20.86 6.53
C GLN A 468 -16.03 -21.28 5.07
N LEU A 469 -14.86 -21.83 4.75
CA LEU A 469 -14.55 -22.26 3.40
C LEU A 469 -15.13 -23.67 3.13
N PRO A 470 -15.71 -23.91 1.94
CA PRO A 470 -16.22 -25.23 1.57
C PRO A 470 -15.09 -26.26 1.43
N GLU A 471 -15.45 -27.54 1.57
CA GLU A 471 -14.52 -28.69 1.52
C GLU A 471 -13.64 -28.69 0.25
N GLU A 472 -14.19 -28.24 -0.88
CA GLU A 472 -13.45 -28.18 -2.13
C GLU A 472 -12.25 -27.22 -2.12
N ILE A 473 -12.25 -26.22 -1.23
CA ILE A 473 -11.13 -25.32 -0.99
C ILE A 473 -10.27 -25.88 0.15
N THR A 474 -10.88 -26.35 1.25
CA THR A 474 -10.13 -26.74 2.45
C THR A 474 -9.37 -28.06 2.31
N LYS A 475 -9.76 -28.95 1.40
CA LYS A 475 -9.07 -30.25 1.18
C LYS A 475 -7.57 -30.13 0.88
N ASP A 476 -7.18 -29.07 0.18
CA ASP A 476 -5.80 -28.81 -0.25
C ASP A 476 -5.13 -27.70 0.58
N LEU A 477 -5.89 -27.08 1.50
CA LEU A 477 -5.43 -25.99 2.36
C LEU A 477 -4.48 -26.54 3.43
N VAL A 478 -3.26 -26.01 3.47
CA VAL A 478 -2.29 -26.28 4.54
C VAL A 478 -2.57 -25.35 5.72
N MET A 479 -2.78 -24.06 5.46
CA MET A 479 -3.15 -23.08 6.49
C MET A 479 -3.81 -21.83 5.89
N GLY A 480 -4.75 -21.27 6.64
CA GLY A 480 -5.33 -19.95 6.41
C GLY A 480 -4.77 -18.94 7.43
N LEU A 481 -4.30 -17.80 6.94
CA LEU A 481 -3.58 -16.81 7.73
C LEU A 481 -4.36 -15.49 7.72
N TYR A 482 -5.02 -15.19 8.83
CA TYR A 482 -5.91 -14.03 8.94
C TYR A 482 -5.35 -12.94 9.83
N TYR A 483 -5.23 -11.73 9.30
CA TYR A 483 -4.83 -10.54 10.03
C TYR A 483 -5.37 -9.30 9.30
N GLY A 484 -5.49 -8.16 9.99
CA GLY A 484 -6.03 -6.98 9.32
C GLY A 484 -6.33 -5.80 10.21
N HIS A 485 -7.07 -4.85 9.65
CA HIS A 485 -7.52 -3.62 10.28
C HIS A 485 -8.96 -3.81 10.76
N PHE A 486 -9.11 -4.33 11.97
CA PHE A 486 -10.36 -4.88 12.49
C PHE A 486 -11.50 -3.87 12.50
N MET A 487 -11.25 -2.67 13.01
CA MET A 487 -12.28 -1.62 13.10
C MET A 487 -12.79 -1.20 11.71
N CYS A 488 -11.94 -1.30 10.68
CA CYS A 488 -12.29 -0.99 9.31
C CYS A 488 -12.99 -2.14 8.57
N HIS A 489 -13.03 -3.35 9.17
CA HIS A 489 -13.45 -4.58 8.48
C HIS A 489 -12.60 -4.89 7.24
N VAL A 490 -11.31 -4.58 7.30
CA VAL A 490 -10.35 -4.90 6.23
C VAL A 490 -9.45 -6.02 6.70
N PHE A 491 -9.39 -7.10 5.93
CA PHE A 491 -8.61 -8.29 6.26
C PHE A 491 -7.68 -8.67 5.11
N HIS A 492 -6.47 -9.03 5.48
CA HIS A 492 -5.55 -9.77 4.63
C HIS A 492 -5.70 -11.24 4.99
N GLN A 493 -6.04 -12.03 3.98
CA GLN A 493 -6.20 -13.46 4.12
C GLN A 493 -5.21 -14.13 3.18
N ASP A 494 -4.15 -14.70 3.76
CA ASP A 494 -3.12 -15.42 3.03
C ASP A 494 -3.36 -16.93 3.18
N TYR A 495 -3.41 -17.63 2.06
CA TYR A 495 -3.69 -19.06 2.03
C TYR A 495 -2.52 -19.81 1.42
N ILE A 496 -2.13 -20.89 2.09
CA ILE A 496 -1.08 -21.78 1.65
C ILE A 496 -1.69 -23.12 1.28
N PHE A 497 -1.51 -23.54 0.03
CA PHE A 497 -2.04 -24.80 -0.49
C PHE A 497 -0.92 -25.80 -0.77
N ARG A 498 -1.24 -27.09 -0.68
CA ARG A 498 -0.30 -28.16 -1.04
C ARG A 498 0.12 -28.05 -2.50
N LYS A 499 1.35 -28.49 -2.80
CA LYS A 499 1.85 -28.58 -4.16
C LYS A 499 0.91 -29.39 -5.05
N GLY A 500 0.64 -28.88 -6.26
CA GLY A 500 -0.29 -29.46 -7.22
C GLY A 500 -1.74 -28.95 -7.11
N ALA A 501 -2.07 -28.12 -6.11
CA ALA A 501 -3.38 -27.48 -6.02
C ALA A 501 -3.62 -26.48 -7.16
N ASP A 502 -4.83 -26.43 -7.71
CA ASP A 502 -5.22 -25.44 -8.71
C ASP A 502 -5.60 -24.11 -8.04
N THR A 503 -4.58 -23.34 -7.65
CA THR A 503 -4.74 -22.06 -6.93
C THR A 503 -5.50 -21.02 -7.76
N LYS A 504 -5.50 -21.11 -9.10
CA LYS A 504 -6.27 -20.21 -9.95
C LYS A 504 -7.77 -20.48 -9.84
N LYS A 505 -8.17 -21.75 -9.93
CA LYS A 505 -9.57 -22.15 -9.75
C LYS A 505 -10.06 -21.91 -8.33
N ILE A 506 -9.21 -22.19 -7.33
CA ILE A 506 -9.51 -21.89 -5.92
C ILE A 506 -9.72 -20.39 -5.73
N LYS A 507 -8.80 -19.55 -6.23
CA LYS A 507 -8.93 -18.08 -6.15
C LYS A 507 -10.26 -17.61 -6.74
N GLN A 508 -10.62 -18.08 -7.92
CA GLN A 508 -11.88 -17.69 -8.55
C GLN A 508 -13.08 -17.97 -7.64
N LYS A 509 -13.14 -19.18 -7.06
CA LYS A 509 -14.23 -19.59 -6.15
C LYS A 509 -14.27 -18.76 -4.87
N MET A 510 -13.12 -18.46 -4.28
CA MET A 510 -13.05 -17.58 -3.11
C MET A 510 -13.56 -16.18 -3.41
N LEU A 511 -13.22 -15.63 -4.59
CA LEU A 511 -13.73 -14.33 -5.04
C LEU A 511 -15.25 -14.37 -5.27
N GLU A 512 -15.79 -15.47 -5.82
CA GLU A 512 -17.25 -15.67 -5.97
C GLU A 512 -17.96 -15.68 -4.61
N LEU A 513 -17.42 -16.39 -3.61
CA LEU A 513 -17.97 -16.41 -2.24
C LEU A 513 -17.95 -15.01 -1.59
N LEU A 514 -16.85 -14.28 -1.75
CA LEU A 514 -16.72 -12.91 -1.24
C LEU A 514 -17.71 -11.95 -1.93
N THR A 515 -17.91 -12.09 -3.25
CA THR A 515 -18.91 -11.31 -3.99
C THR A 515 -20.32 -11.60 -3.48
N GLN A 516 -20.67 -12.88 -3.28
CA GLN A 516 -21.98 -13.26 -2.74
C GLN A 516 -22.24 -12.69 -1.34
N LYS A 517 -21.18 -12.58 -0.53
CA LYS A 517 -21.22 -11.97 0.79
C LYS A 517 -21.32 -10.43 0.76
N GLY A 518 -21.17 -9.80 -0.40
CA GLY A 518 -21.13 -8.35 -0.55
C GLY A 518 -19.82 -7.73 -0.06
N ALA A 519 -18.77 -8.54 0.14
CA ALA A 519 -17.43 -8.02 0.39
C ALA A 519 -16.86 -7.37 -0.88
N LYS A 520 -15.94 -6.42 -0.70
CA LYS A 520 -15.22 -5.77 -1.79
C LYS A 520 -13.75 -6.15 -1.76
N TYR A 521 -13.15 -6.22 -2.94
CA TYR A 521 -11.72 -6.46 -3.11
C TYR A 521 -11.27 -5.84 -4.44
N PRO A 522 -10.02 -5.34 -4.53
CA PRO A 522 -9.09 -5.14 -3.43
C PRO A 522 -9.52 -4.02 -2.48
N ALA A 523 -9.11 -4.12 -1.21
CA ALA A 523 -9.48 -3.18 -0.16
C ALA A 523 -8.53 -1.97 -0.11
N GLU A 524 -7.22 -2.21 -0.23
CA GLU A 524 -6.18 -1.19 -0.17
C GLU A 524 -5.03 -1.37 -1.16
N HIS A 525 -4.82 -2.59 -1.69
CA HIS A 525 -3.68 -2.88 -2.56
C HIS A 525 -3.88 -2.52 -4.04
N ASN A 526 -5.07 -2.01 -4.41
CA ASN A 526 -5.48 -1.69 -5.76
C ASN A 526 -5.53 -2.91 -6.70
N VAL A 527 -6.20 -2.79 -7.84
CA VAL A 527 -6.48 -3.93 -8.75
C VAL A 527 -5.23 -4.49 -9.42
N GLY A 528 -4.27 -3.61 -9.74
CA GLY A 528 -3.08 -3.95 -10.51
C GLY A 528 -3.41 -4.82 -11.73
N HIS A 529 -2.73 -5.94 -11.93
CA HIS A 529 -3.09 -6.92 -12.97
C HIS A 529 -3.71 -8.22 -12.39
N LEU A 530 -3.88 -8.30 -11.07
CA LEU A 530 -4.37 -9.50 -10.40
C LEU A 530 -5.90 -9.55 -10.26
N TYR A 531 -6.56 -8.40 -10.27
CA TYR A 531 -8.00 -8.27 -10.11
C TYR A 531 -8.62 -7.56 -11.31
N GLU A 532 -9.85 -7.94 -11.63
CA GLU A 532 -10.66 -7.22 -12.59
C GLU A 532 -11.15 -5.91 -11.95
N ALA A 533 -11.01 -4.79 -12.65
CA ALA A 533 -11.53 -3.52 -12.17
C ALA A 533 -13.05 -3.48 -12.26
N GLU A 534 -13.72 -2.99 -11.22
CA GLU A 534 -15.16 -2.71 -11.28
C GLU A 534 -15.46 -1.60 -12.30
N LYS A 535 -16.70 -1.55 -12.79
CA LYS A 535 -17.13 -0.62 -13.84
C LYS A 535 -16.78 0.84 -13.53
N GLN A 536 -17.09 1.33 -12.33
CA GLN A 536 -16.77 2.72 -11.96
C GLN A 536 -15.26 3.01 -11.97
N LEU A 537 -14.43 2.02 -11.64
CA LEU A 537 -12.97 2.17 -11.66
C LEU A 537 -12.43 2.13 -13.09
N GLN A 538 -13.01 1.29 -13.96
CA GLN A 538 -12.71 1.28 -15.38
C GLN A 538 -13.05 2.62 -16.05
N GLU A 539 -14.23 3.18 -15.73
CA GLU A 539 -14.68 4.49 -16.22
C GLU A 539 -13.74 5.61 -15.75
N PHE A 540 -13.35 5.59 -14.47
CA PHE A 540 -12.38 6.53 -13.91
C PHE A 540 -11.02 6.44 -14.61
N TYR A 541 -10.46 5.23 -14.78
CA TYR A 541 -9.20 5.06 -15.51
C TYR A 541 -9.29 5.51 -16.97
N HIS A 542 -10.44 5.30 -17.62
CA HIS A 542 -10.66 5.74 -18.97
C HIS A 542 -10.76 7.28 -19.07
N SER A 543 -11.39 7.95 -18.10
CA SER A 543 -11.46 9.41 -18.10
C SER A 543 -10.10 10.06 -17.86
N LEU A 544 -9.23 9.42 -17.07
CA LEU A 544 -7.87 9.91 -16.80
C LEU A 544 -6.93 9.68 -17.99
N ASP A 545 -7.02 8.53 -18.65
CA ASP A 545 -6.12 8.14 -19.74
C ASP A 545 -6.90 7.62 -20.95
N PRO A 546 -7.52 8.53 -21.73
CA PRO A 546 -8.39 8.17 -22.85
C PRO A 546 -7.64 7.39 -23.94
N THR A 547 -6.36 7.66 -24.15
CA THR A 547 -5.53 7.00 -25.18
C THR A 547 -4.89 5.69 -24.72
N ASN A 548 -5.03 5.35 -23.43
CA ASN A 548 -4.38 4.22 -22.78
C ASN A 548 -2.85 4.28 -22.90
N THR A 549 -2.26 5.45 -22.64
CA THR A 549 -0.82 5.72 -22.70
C THR A 549 -0.12 5.41 -21.37
N PHE A 550 -0.81 5.64 -20.26
CA PHE A 550 -0.28 5.52 -18.91
C PHE A 550 -0.71 4.20 -18.26
N ASN A 551 0.25 3.41 -17.81
CA ASN A 551 0.07 2.11 -17.16
C ASN A 551 -1.06 1.22 -17.75
N PRO A 552 -1.01 0.81 -19.04
CA PRO A 552 -2.07 0.07 -19.69
C PRO A 552 -2.28 -1.33 -19.11
N GLY A 553 -3.52 -1.82 -19.17
CA GLY A 553 -3.88 -3.16 -18.71
C GLY A 553 -4.16 -3.32 -17.22
N ILE A 554 -4.05 -2.25 -16.43
CA ILE A 554 -4.48 -2.25 -15.01
C ILE A 554 -5.97 -2.62 -14.94
N GLY A 555 -6.35 -3.42 -13.94
CA GLY A 555 -7.70 -3.92 -13.76
C GLY A 555 -8.11 -5.02 -14.74
N LYS A 556 -7.13 -5.73 -15.33
CA LYS A 556 -7.34 -6.65 -16.48
C LYS A 556 -8.01 -5.98 -17.69
N MET A 557 -7.90 -4.66 -17.80
CA MET A 557 -8.38 -3.91 -18.96
C MET A 557 -7.48 -4.15 -20.18
N SER A 558 -7.86 -3.59 -21.34
CA SER A 558 -7.03 -3.62 -22.55
C SER A 558 -5.64 -2.98 -22.31
N LYS A 559 -4.60 -3.60 -22.88
CA LYS A 559 -3.23 -3.07 -22.94
C LYS A 559 -2.95 -2.20 -24.19
N TYR A 560 -3.87 -2.21 -25.14
CA TYR A 560 -3.70 -1.61 -26.46
C TYR A 560 -4.08 -0.13 -26.47
N LYS A 561 -3.45 0.63 -27.37
CA LYS A 561 -3.80 2.02 -27.64
C LYS A 561 -5.28 2.15 -28.01
N ARG A 562 -5.91 3.21 -27.53
CA ARG A 562 -7.27 3.58 -27.93
C ARG A 562 -7.19 4.74 -28.91
N ASN A 563 -7.89 4.61 -30.04
CA ASN A 563 -8.07 5.70 -30.99
C ASN A 563 -9.38 6.42 -30.64
N CYS A 564 -9.28 7.55 -29.92
CA CYS A 564 -10.45 8.32 -29.50
C CYS A 564 -11.08 9.17 -30.63
N SER A 565 -10.50 9.16 -31.82
CA SER A 565 -10.98 9.89 -33.00
C SER A 565 -12.26 9.32 -33.63
N CYS A 566 -12.80 8.21 -33.12
CA CYS A 566 -14.01 7.57 -33.67
C CYS A 566 -15.31 7.86 -32.89
N CYS A 567 -15.28 8.66 -31.81
CA CYS A 567 -16.46 9.00 -31.02
C CYS A 567 -16.69 10.51 -31.03
N GLY A 568 -17.23 11.02 -32.15
CA GLY A 568 -17.52 12.44 -32.34
C GLY A 568 -18.05 12.70 -33.74
N GLY A 569 -19.23 12.17 -34.03
CA GLY A 569 -20.07 12.50 -35.18
C GLY A 569 -21.49 12.72 -34.69
#